data_AF-A0A3B9AT32-F1
#
_entry.id   AF-A0A3B9AT32-F1
#
_cell.length_a   1.000
_cell.length_b   1.000
_cell.length_c   1.000
_cell.angle_alpha   90.00
_cell.angle_beta   90.00
_cell.angle_gamma   90.00
#
_symmetry.space_group_name_H-M   'P 1'
#
loop_
_entity.id
_entity.type
_entity.pdbx_description
1 polymer ?
#
loop_
_entity_poly.entity_id
_entity_poly.type
_entity_poly.pdbx_seq_one_letter_code
_entity_poly.pdbx_strand_id
1 'polypeptide(L)'
;AQVPAVKKNYLRYTPYADAPVNRLFEEKKLLEHRVLETQTLETQWFENQGGKFVVHTLPVEAQMAPVYGMLHADLSGDGLPDLFLAGNDSGFDPETYDVDASNGCLLKGDGKGNYSWVSNRETGIWAASELRDLVWLKQASGKNVLILASNRSQMRAFCGE
;
A
#
# COMPACT_ATOMS: atom_id res chain seq x y z
N ALA A 1 -14.69 -15.85 18.27
CA ALA A 1 -15.49 -15.61 17.05
C ALA A 1 -15.98 -14.18 17.03
N GLN A 2 -15.52 -13.40 16.05
CA GLN A 2 -15.99 -12.02 15.79
C GLN A 2 -17.41 -11.98 15.19
N VAL A 3 -17.98 -13.13 14.80
CA VAL A 3 -19.36 -13.26 14.31
C VAL A 3 -20.27 -13.77 15.44
N PRO A 4 -21.13 -12.93 16.05
CA PRO A 4 -21.94 -13.31 17.20
C PRO A 4 -22.90 -14.48 16.92
N ALA A 5 -23.37 -14.60 15.69
CA ALA A 5 -24.26 -15.70 15.26
C ALA A 5 -23.59 -17.08 15.36
N VAL A 6 -22.30 -17.17 15.02
CA VAL A 6 -21.52 -18.42 15.10
C VAL A 6 -21.17 -18.73 16.56
N LYS A 7 -20.86 -17.70 17.37
CA LYS A 7 -20.53 -17.85 18.79
C LYS A 7 -21.65 -18.49 19.62
N LYS A 8 -22.92 -18.28 19.26
CA LYS A 8 -24.07 -18.92 19.95
C LYS A 8 -24.06 -20.44 19.80
N ASN A 9 -23.56 -20.94 18.68
CA ASN A 9 -23.59 -22.36 18.34
C ASN A 9 -22.30 -23.09 18.75
N TYR A 10 -21.21 -22.36 18.95
CA TYR A 10 -19.90 -22.91 19.33
C TYR A 10 -19.30 -22.15 20.52
N LEU A 11 -19.58 -22.63 21.74
CA LEU A 11 -19.09 -22.04 22.99
C LEU A 11 -17.61 -22.34 23.29
N ARG A 12 -17.06 -23.41 22.71
CA ARG A 12 -15.66 -23.83 22.89
C ARG A 12 -14.91 -23.76 21.57
N TYR A 13 -13.60 -23.54 21.63
CA TYR A 13 -12.74 -23.40 20.45
C TYR A 13 -12.65 -24.68 19.62
N THR A 14 -12.41 -25.83 20.25
CA THR A 14 -12.18 -27.10 19.53
C THR A 14 -13.34 -27.48 18.59
N PRO A 15 -14.61 -27.47 19.05
CA PRO A 15 -15.74 -27.77 18.14
C PRO A 15 -15.94 -26.74 17.02
N TYR A 16 -15.45 -25.52 17.18
CA TYR A 16 -15.49 -24.49 16.14
C TYR A 16 -14.40 -24.71 15.09
N ALA A 17 -13.16 -24.98 15.51
CA ALA A 17 -12.02 -25.19 14.62
C ALA A 17 -12.21 -26.40 13.68
N ASP A 18 -12.90 -27.44 14.16
CA ASP A 18 -13.16 -28.66 13.39
C ASP A 18 -14.44 -28.60 12.52
N ALA A 19 -15.23 -27.52 12.62
CA ALA A 19 -16.51 -27.42 11.93
C ALA A 19 -16.32 -26.99 10.45
N PRO A 20 -16.90 -27.71 9.48
CA PRO A 20 -16.86 -27.28 8.09
C PRO A 20 -17.69 -26.00 7.87
N VAL A 21 -17.33 -25.20 6.87
CA VAL A 21 -17.95 -23.88 6.58
C VAL A 21 -19.47 -23.95 6.46
N ASN A 22 -20.02 -25.00 5.84
CA ASN A 22 -21.46 -25.23 5.70
C ASN A 22 -22.19 -25.60 7.01
N ARG A 23 -21.46 -25.88 8.11
CA ARG A 23 -22.01 -26.00 9.47
C ARG A 23 -21.82 -24.74 10.31
N LEU A 24 -20.90 -23.86 9.91
CA LEU A 24 -20.75 -22.54 10.53
C LEU A 24 -21.81 -21.58 10.01
N PHE A 25 -22.19 -21.71 8.74
CA PHE A 25 -23.22 -20.91 8.07
C PHE A 25 -24.24 -21.83 7.40
N GLU A 26 -25.53 -21.53 7.53
CA GLU A 26 -26.58 -22.26 6.81
C GLU A 26 -26.32 -22.19 5.30
N GLU A 27 -26.38 -23.33 4.61
CA GLU A 27 -26.07 -23.46 3.18
C GLU A 27 -26.88 -22.48 2.30
N LYS A 28 -28.14 -22.23 2.67
CA LYS A 28 -28.99 -21.23 2.00
C LYS A 28 -28.45 -19.80 2.14
N LYS A 29 -27.87 -19.46 3.29
CA LYS A 29 -27.26 -18.14 3.51
C LYS A 29 -25.95 -18.00 2.72
N LEU A 30 -25.15 -19.06 2.65
CA LEU A 30 -23.92 -19.08 1.85
C LEU A 30 -24.17 -18.85 0.36
N LEU A 31 -25.23 -19.45 -0.20
CA LEU A 31 -25.60 -19.32 -1.62
C LEU A 31 -26.17 -17.94 -2.00
N GLU A 32 -26.67 -17.18 -1.02
CA GLU A 32 -27.18 -15.82 -1.21
C GLU A 32 -26.07 -14.74 -1.10
N HIS A 33 -24.82 -15.13 -0.83
CA HIS A 33 -23.72 -14.20 -0.65
C HIS A 33 -23.00 -13.86 -1.97
N ARG A 34 -22.61 -12.59 -2.08
CA ARG A 34 -21.76 -12.10 -3.16
C ARG A 34 -20.32 -12.57 -2.93
N VAL A 35 -19.84 -13.47 -3.78
CA VAL A 35 -18.42 -13.81 -3.85
C VAL A 35 -17.70 -12.70 -4.62
N LEU A 36 -16.63 -12.17 -4.03
CA LEU A 36 -15.72 -11.22 -4.66
C LEU A 36 -14.38 -11.90 -4.82
N GLU A 37 -13.78 -11.77 -6.00
CA GLU A 37 -12.47 -12.30 -6.31
C GLU A 37 -11.54 -11.15 -6.71
N THR A 38 -10.27 -11.24 -6.32
CA THR A 38 -9.21 -10.38 -6.83
C THR A 38 -8.19 -11.23 -7.56
N GLN A 39 -7.70 -10.73 -8.69
CA GLN A 39 -6.70 -11.45 -9.51
C GLN A 39 -5.30 -10.86 -9.37
N THR A 40 -5.20 -9.61 -8.89
CA THR A 40 -3.95 -8.86 -8.86
C THR A 40 -3.80 -8.16 -7.52
N LEU A 41 -2.64 -8.35 -6.90
CA LEU A 41 -2.20 -7.62 -5.71
C LEU A 41 -0.94 -6.79 -5.98
N GLU A 42 -0.36 -6.92 -7.17
CA GLU A 42 0.84 -6.20 -7.56
C GLU A 42 0.55 -4.71 -7.75
N THR A 43 1.45 -3.87 -7.25
CA THR A 43 1.52 -2.44 -7.59
C THR A 43 1.92 -2.32 -9.06
N GLN A 44 1.04 -1.70 -9.85
CA GLN A 44 1.16 -1.57 -11.30
C GLN A 44 0.88 -0.14 -11.73
N TRP A 45 1.44 0.26 -12.88
CA TRP A 45 1.03 1.46 -13.59
C TRP A 45 0.42 1.10 -14.94
N PHE A 46 -0.48 1.96 -15.43
CA PHE A 46 -1.28 1.71 -16.62
C PHE A 46 -0.96 2.76 -17.68
N GLU A 47 -0.33 2.34 -18.76
CA GLU A 47 0.03 3.21 -19.87
C GLU A 47 -1.17 3.41 -20.80
N ASN A 48 -1.59 4.66 -20.98
CA ASN A 48 -2.66 4.98 -21.93
C ASN A 48 -2.10 5.12 -23.36
N GLN A 49 -2.33 4.10 -24.19
CA GLN A 49 -1.99 4.08 -25.61
C GLN A 49 -3.23 4.37 -26.47
N GLY A 50 -3.73 5.62 -26.38
CA GLY A 50 -4.84 6.09 -27.22
C GLY A 50 -6.19 5.43 -26.90
N GLY A 51 -6.49 5.25 -25.61
CA GLY A 51 -7.73 4.64 -25.13
C GLY A 51 -7.64 3.16 -24.81
N LYS A 52 -6.46 2.55 -24.99
CA LYS A 52 -6.12 1.21 -24.49
C LYS A 52 -5.09 1.34 -23.38
N PHE A 53 -5.28 0.59 -22.29
CA PHE A 53 -4.32 0.55 -21.20
C PHE A 53 -3.41 -0.67 -21.34
N VAL A 54 -2.10 -0.44 -21.29
CA VAL A 54 -1.09 -1.48 -21.15
C VAL A 54 -0.65 -1.51 -19.69
N VAL A 55 -0.67 -2.70 -19.09
CA VAL A 55 -0.34 -2.89 -17.67
C VAL A 55 1.15 -3.16 -17.52
N HIS A 56 1.77 -2.46 -16.57
CA HIS A 56 3.19 -2.59 -16.25
C HIS A 56 3.36 -2.78 -14.75
N THR A 57 3.98 -3.90 -14.34
CA THR A 57 4.29 -4.18 -12.94
C THR A 57 5.52 -3.39 -12.50
N LEU A 58 5.42 -2.73 -11.34
CA LEU A 58 6.54 -2.02 -10.73
C LEU A 58 7.53 -3.01 -10.07
N PRO A 59 8.80 -2.60 -9.88
CA PRO A 59 9.82 -3.45 -9.25
C PRO A 59 9.41 -4.03 -7.90
N VAL A 60 10.09 -5.08 -7.47
CA VAL A 60 9.77 -5.85 -6.25
C VAL A 60 9.72 -4.97 -4.99
N GLU A 61 10.52 -3.90 -4.95
CA GLU A 61 10.56 -2.96 -3.84
C GLU A 61 9.25 -2.19 -3.66
N ALA A 62 8.46 -2.03 -4.73
CA ALA A 62 7.12 -1.43 -4.68
C ALA A 62 6.03 -2.43 -4.23
N GLN A 63 6.39 -3.70 -4.01
CA GLN A 63 5.48 -4.80 -3.66
C GLN A 63 5.57 -5.18 -2.17
N MET A 64 6.47 -4.55 -1.42
CA MET A 64 6.81 -4.95 -0.04
C MET A 64 5.67 -4.69 0.97
N ALA A 65 4.84 -3.68 0.71
CA ALA A 65 3.70 -3.33 1.55
C ALA A 65 2.66 -2.55 0.72
N PRO A 66 1.41 -2.38 1.23
CA PRO A 66 0.40 -1.55 0.57
C PRO A 66 0.90 -0.13 0.35
N VAL A 67 0.69 0.39 -0.86
CA VAL A 67 0.98 1.78 -1.22
C VAL A 67 -0.26 2.63 -0.94
N TYR A 68 -0.12 3.62 -0.05
CA TYR A 68 -1.19 4.58 0.26
C TYR A 68 -0.86 6.01 -0.15
N GLY A 69 0.42 6.32 -0.30
CA GLY A 69 0.90 7.59 -0.81
C GLY A 69 1.80 7.38 -2.03
N MET A 70 1.62 8.23 -3.03
CA MET A 70 2.42 8.24 -4.25
C MET A 70 2.75 9.68 -4.64
N LEU A 71 4.01 9.90 -5.02
CA LEU A 71 4.46 11.11 -5.67
C LEU A 71 4.94 10.80 -7.08
N HIS A 72 4.60 11.67 -8.04
CA HIS A 72 5.15 11.63 -9.39
C HIS A 72 5.76 12.99 -9.70
N ALA A 73 7.09 13.08 -9.61
CA ALA A 73 7.85 14.33 -9.75
C ALA A 73 9.32 14.02 -10.06
N ASP A 74 10.05 14.98 -10.61
CA ASP A 74 11.51 14.87 -10.75
C ASP A 74 12.16 15.00 -9.36
N LEU A 75 12.61 13.86 -8.81
CA LEU A 75 13.21 13.76 -7.48
C LEU A 75 14.72 13.55 -7.56
N SER A 76 15.20 13.04 -8.69
CA SER A 76 16.61 12.83 -8.98
C SER A 76 17.30 14.05 -9.62
N GLY A 77 16.54 15.04 -10.07
CA GLY A 77 17.02 16.29 -10.65
C GLY A 77 17.51 16.16 -12.09
N ASP A 78 17.10 15.10 -12.80
CA ASP A 78 17.52 14.85 -14.19
C ASP A 78 16.49 15.27 -15.24
N GLY A 79 15.40 15.91 -14.81
CA GLY A 79 14.33 16.39 -15.67
C GLY A 79 13.31 15.32 -16.07
N LEU A 80 13.46 14.08 -15.59
CA LEU A 80 12.51 13.00 -15.80
C LEU A 80 11.69 12.77 -14.52
N PRO A 81 10.40 12.42 -14.64
CA PRO A 81 9.60 12.16 -13.46
C PRO A 81 9.94 10.79 -12.85
N ASP A 82 10.14 10.81 -11.55
CA ASP A 82 10.33 9.65 -10.68
C ASP A 82 9.03 9.34 -9.93
N LEU A 83 8.94 8.13 -9.37
CA LEU A 83 7.87 7.73 -8.47
C LEU A 83 8.39 7.53 -7.05
N PHE A 84 7.80 8.21 -6.07
CA PHE A 84 8.00 7.88 -4.66
C PHE A 84 6.74 7.23 -4.10
N LEU A 85 6.85 5.99 -3.64
CA LEU A 85 5.76 5.20 -3.10
C LEU A 85 5.99 4.95 -1.62
N ALA A 86 4.95 5.08 -0.82
CA ALA A 86 5.03 4.74 0.58
C ALA A 86 3.64 4.40 1.15
N GLY A 87 3.67 3.73 2.28
CA GLY A 87 2.52 3.15 2.94
C GLY A 87 3.04 2.14 3.95
N ASN A 88 2.09 1.45 4.57
CA ASN A 88 2.19 0.34 5.51
C ASN A 88 0.81 0.22 6.15
N ASP A 89 0.44 -0.96 6.62
CA ASP A 89 -0.80 -1.16 7.36
C ASP A 89 -0.58 -2.11 8.54
N SER A 90 -0.80 -1.60 9.74
CA SER A 90 -0.81 -2.36 11.00
C SER A 90 -2.19 -2.33 11.67
N GLY A 91 -3.24 -2.10 10.88
CA GLY A 91 -4.64 -2.12 11.30
C GLY A 91 -5.29 -3.50 11.27
N PHE A 92 -4.54 -4.54 10.95
CA PHE A 92 -5.04 -5.90 10.82
C PHE A 92 -5.39 -6.52 12.19
N ASP A 93 -6.29 -7.50 12.20
CA ASP A 93 -6.62 -8.24 13.42
C ASP A 93 -5.44 -9.11 13.87
N PRO A 94 -5.33 -9.53 15.14
CA PRO A 94 -4.14 -10.24 15.64
C PRO A 94 -3.79 -11.55 14.91
N GLU A 95 -4.73 -12.16 14.19
CA GLU A 95 -4.50 -13.37 13.39
C GLU A 95 -3.94 -13.02 12.01
N THR A 96 -4.14 -11.78 11.55
CA THR A 96 -3.63 -11.19 10.32
C THR A 96 -2.44 -10.27 10.65
N TYR A 97 -1.23 -10.67 10.27
CA TYR A 97 0.00 -9.91 10.61
C TYR A 97 0.02 -8.50 10.00
N ASP A 98 0.81 -7.61 10.62
CA ASP A 98 1.10 -6.30 10.07
C ASP A 98 1.82 -6.41 8.72
N VAL A 99 1.47 -5.53 7.78
CA VAL A 99 2.15 -5.40 6.49
C VAL A 99 2.88 -4.06 6.48
N ASP A 100 3.99 -4.01 7.21
CA ASP A 100 4.72 -2.79 7.56
C ASP A 100 6.18 -2.72 7.04
N ALA A 101 6.52 -3.57 6.07
CA ALA A 101 7.88 -3.70 5.56
C ALA A 101 8.33 -2.56 4.62
N SER A 102 7.46 -1.63 4.24
CA SER A 102 7.85 -0.49 3.41
C SER A 102 8.63 0.54 4.23
N ASN A 103 9.80 0.92 3.69
CA ASN A 103 10.60 2.04 4.19
C ASN A 103 10.42 3.31 3.32
N GLY A 104 9.43 3.31 2.42
CA GLY A 104 9.38 4.20 1.27
C GLY A 104 10.26 3.69 0.12
N CYS A 105 9.76 3.82 -1.10
CA CYS A 105 10.34 3.30 -2.32
C CYS A 105 10.45 4.42 -3.35
N LEU A 106 11.66 4.90 -3.60
CA LEU A 106 11.91 5.77 -4.76
C LEU A 106 12.24 4.90 -5.96
N LEU A 107 11.51 5.14 -7.04
CA LEU A 107 11.70 4.51 -8.33
C LEU A 107 12.09 5.60 -9.34
N LYS A 108 13.34 5.54 -9.80
CA LYS A 108 13.85 6.45 -10.81
C LYS A 108 13.27 6.10 -12.18
N GLY A 109 12.69 7.09 -12.86
CA GLY A 109 12.12 6.92 -14.20
C GLY A 109 13.15 7.09 -15.32
N ASP A 110 13.00 6.36 -16.42
CA ASP A 110 13.85 6.52 -17.62
C ASP A 110 13.18 7.36 -18.74
N GLY A 111 11.99 7.91 -18.46
CA GLY A 111 11.18 8.65 -19.43
C GLY A 111 10.51 7.79 -20.51
N LYS A 112 10.71 6.46 -20.48
CA LYS A 112 10.13 5.47 -21.41
C LYS A 112 9.17 4.51 -20.71
N GLY A 113 8.84 4.79 -19.45
CA GLY A 113 7.95 3.96 -18.63
C GLY A 113 8.65 2.85 -17.86
N ASN A 114 9.99 2.79 -17.86
CA ASN A 114 10.75 1.89 -17.01
C ASN A 114 11.15 2.60 -15.72
N TYR A 115 11.15 1.82 -14.63
CA TYR A 115 11.41 2.30 -13.29
C TYR A 115 12.46 1.42 -12.62
N SER A 116 13.47 2.03 -12.01
CA SER A 116 14.50 1.33 -11.24
C SER A 116 14.56 1.87 -9.81
N TRP A 117 14.59 0.96 -8.83
CA TRP A 117 14.67 1.35 -7.43
C TRP A 117 15.98 2.08 -7.10
N VAL A 118 15.87 3.12 -6.28
CA VAL A 118 17.00 3.86 -5.70
C VAL A 118 16.98 3.66 -4.19
N SER A 119 18.14 3.28 -3.62
CA SER A 119 18.21 2.94 -2.21
C SER A 119 17.91 4.13 -1.30
N ASN A 120 17.20 3.92 -0.18
CA ASN A 120 16.90 4.97 0.81
C ASN A 120 18.16 5.62 1.41
N ARG A 121 19.29 4.91 1.36
CA ARG A 121 20.61 5.44 1.76
C ARG A 121 21.09 6.54 0.82
N GLU A 122 20.82 6.38 -0.47
CA GLU A 122 21.17 7.36 -1.50
C GLU A 122 20.18 8.52 -1.53
N THR A 123 18.88 8.25 -1.38
CA THR A 123 17.85 9.30 -1.41
C THR A 123 17.79 10.13 -0.13
N GLY A 124 18.20 9.57 1.00
CA GLY A 124 18.02 10.17 2.33
C GLY A 124 16.58 10.17 2.83
N ILE A 125 15.63 9.63 2.07
CA ILE A 125 14.20 9.61 2.41
C ILE A 125 13.85 8.27 3.05
N TRP A 126 13.44 8.32 4.32
CA TRP A 126 12.96 7.17 5.07
C TRP A 126 11.51 7.39 5.51
N ALA A 127 10.59 6.62 4.92
CA ALA A 127 9.16 6.65 5.16
C ALA A 127 8.65 5.32 5.77
N ALA A 128 9.39 4.79 6.74
CA ALA A 128 9.01 3.62 7.53
C ALA A 128 7.92 3.98 8.56
N SER A 129 6.70 4.20 8.08
CA SER A 129 5.52 4.49 8.91
C SER A 129 4.26 4.06 8.18
N GLU A 130 3.12 4.01 8.89
CA GLU A 130 1.79 3.91 8.27
C GLU A 130 1.45 5.20 7.51
N LEU A 131 2.15 5.47 6.40
CA LEU A 131 1.89 6.64 5.58
C LEU A 131 0.45 6.59 5.04
N ARG A 132 -0.21 7.74 4.98
CA ARG A 132 -1.56 7.91 4.44
C ARG A 132 -1.65 9.00 3.37
N ASP A 133 -0.75 9.97 3.40
CA ASP A 133 -0.70 11.01 2.38
C ASP A 133 0.69 11.64 2.31
N LEU A 134 1.02 12.23 1.17
CA LEU A 134 2.23 13.00 0.97
C LEU A 134 1.98 14.19 0.03
N VAL A 135 2.50 15.35 0.39
CA VAL A 135 2.26 16.59 -0.35
C VAL A 135 3.51 17.47 -0.42
N TRP A 136 3.66 18.18 -1.53
CA TRP A 136 4.61 19.28 -1.63
C TRP A 136 4.02 20.56 -1.07
N LEU A 137 4.72 21.17 -0.12
CA LEU A 137 4.43 22.51 0.37
C LEU A 137 5.50 23.48 -0.13
N LYS A 138 5.03 24.59 -0.72
CA LYS A 138 5.90 25.70 -1.10
C LYS A 138 6.05 26.65 0.08
N GLN A 139 7.28 26.87 0.52
CA GLN A 139 7.60 27.82 1.58
C GLN A 139 7.61 29.26 1.05
N ALA A 140 7.49 30.22 1.97
CA ALA A 140 7.64 31.65 1.66
C ALA A 140 9.03 32.00 1.07
N SER A 141 10.06 31.21 1.40
CA SER A 141 11.41 31.30 0.81
C SER A 141 11.48 30.87 -0.66
N GLY A 142 10.42 30.25 -1.19
CA GLY A 142 10.38 29.65 -2.52
C GLY A 142 10.85 28.20 -2.58
N LYS A 143 11.40 27.65 -1.49
CA LYS A 143 11.79 26.23 -1.41
C LYS A 143 10.57 25.32 -1.26
N ASN A 144 10.66 24.12 -1.81
CA ASN A 144 9.65 23.07 -1.64
C ASN A 144 10.04 22.14 -0.48
N VAL A 145 9.04 21.74 0.30
CA VAL A 145 9.17 20.76 1.38
C VAL A 145 8.19 19.65 1.14
N LEU A 146 8.67 18.42 1.15
CA LEU A 146 7.84 17.23 1.08
C LEU A 146 7.36 16.89 2.48
N ILE A 147 6.04 16.87 2.66
CA ILE A 147 5.39 16.51 3.92
C ILE A 147 4.79 15.13 3.79
N LEU A 148 5.05 14.28 4.78
CA LEU A 148 4.52 12.93 4.90
C LEU A 148 3.58 12.86 6.11
N ALA A 149 2.30 12.58 5.86
CA ALA A 149 1.29 12.37 6.90
C ALA A 149 1.12 10.88 7.18
N SER A 150 1.27 10.48 8.44
CA SER A 150 1.21 9.08 8.87
C SER A 150 0.11 8.87 9.90
N ASN A 151 -0.54 7.72 9.83
CA ASN A 151 -1.40 7.24 10.90
C ASN A 151 -0.54 6.95 12.15
N ARG A 152 -1.02 7.33 13.34
CA ARG A 152 -0.41 7.01 14.66
C ARG A 152 1.09 7.35 14.80
N SER A 153 1.62 8.24 13.98
CA SER A 153 3.03 8.64 14.01
C SER A 153 3.17 10.14 13.75
N GLN A 154 4.37 10.68 13.97
CA GLN A 154 4.66 12.07 13.70
C GLN A 154 4.69 12.32 12.19
N MET A 155 4.17 13.48 11.79
CA MET A 155 4.37 14.00 10.45
C MET A 155 5.87 14.24 10.22
N ARG A 156 6.36 13.84 9.05
CA ARG A 156 7.76 14.05 8.65
C ARG A 156 7.84 15.09 7.55
N ALA A 157 8.93 15.85 7.53
CA ALA A 157 9.21 16.87 6.52
C ALA A 157 10.61 16.64 5.94
N PHE A 158 10.72 16.64 4.62
CA PHE A 158 11.97 16.55 3.88
C PHE A 158 12.14 17.81 3.04
N CYS A 159 13.26 18.50 3.20
CA CYS A 159 13.63 19.65 2.39
C CYS A 159 14.73 19.20 1.42
N GLY A 160 14.57 19.47 0.13
CA GLY A 160 15.69 19.42 -0.80
C GLY A 160 16.69 20.54 -0.46
N GLU A 161 17.99 20.25 -0.60
CA GLU A 161 19.03 21.27 -0.44
C GLU A 161 18.91 22.38 -1.50
#